data_AF-A0A972UU45-F1
#
_entry.id   AF-A0A972UU45-F1
#
_cell.length_a   1.000
_cell.length_b   1.000
_cell.length_c   1.000
_cell.angle_alpha   90.00
_cell.angle_beta   90.00
_cell.angle_gamma   90.00
#
_symmetry.space_group_name_H-M   'P 1'
#
loop_
_entity.id
_entity.type
_entity.pdbx_description
1 polymer ?
#
loop_
_entity_poly.entity_id
_entity_poly.type
_entity_poly.pdbx_seq_one_letter_code
_entity_poly.pdbx_strand_id
1 'polypeptide(L)'
;MNKFNNILDEIIQCPACENHELNFTENQIKCSGCSNVYSVKNGIPVMLVENKSAIKESNLHKEFGSTFEYTDHYQKDAHEYDYFQKQHGAVRHNERRVREYISSKVPSEKGLILDVGCGSAWVANNFCKTGYKVVSFDISLK
;
A
#
# COMPACT_ATOMS: atom_id res chain seq x y z
N MET A 1 2.19 8.23 25.26
CA MET A 1 1.29 9.08 24.44
C MET A 1 1.07 8.32 23.13
N ASN A 2 -0.14 7.80 22.91
CA ASN A 2 -0.49 7.08 21.68
C ASN A 2 -0.23 7.99 20.47
N LYS A 3 0.82 7.66 19.70
CA LYS A 3 1.23 8.40 18.49
C LYS A 3 0.43 8.00 17.24
N PHE A 4 -0.57 7.15 17.38
CA PHE A 4 -1.57 6.88 16.34
C PHE A 4 -2.75 7.80 16.61
N ASN A 5 -2.76 8.95 15.95
CA ASN A 5 -3.90 9.84 15.89
C ASN A 5 -3.73 10.66 14.60
N ASN A 6 -4.47 10.34 13.52
CA ASN A 6 -5.00 11.37 12.60
C ASN A 6 -5.75 10.94 11.32
N ILE A 7 -5.65 9.70 10.82
CA ILE A 7 -6.35 9.32 9.57
C ILE A 7 -6.38 7.81 9.32
N LEU A 8 -5.30 7.12 9.71
CA LEU A 8 -5.17 5.68 9.51
C LEU A 8 -6.24 4.91 10.29
N ASP A 9 -6.51 5.32 11.54
CA ASP A 9 -7.52 4.69 12.39
C ASP A 9 -8.94 4.79 11.83
N GLU A 10 -9.22 5.80 10.99
CA GLU A 10 -10.51 5.99 10.32
C GLU A 10 -10.65 5.19 9.03
N ILE A 11 -9.52 4.84 8.40
CA ILE A 11 -9.48 4.24 7.06
C ILE A 11 -9.25 2.72 7.12
N ILE A 12 -8.42 2.28 8.06
CA ILE A 12 -7.92 0.91 8.08
C ILE A 12 -8.94 -0.04 8.73
N GLN A 13 -9.17 -1.17 8.06
CA GLN A 13 -10.04 -2.25 8.53
C GLN A 13 -9.25 -3.54 8.64
N CYS A 14 -9.76 -4.51 9.39
CA CYS A 14 -9.19 -5.84 9.43
C CYS A 14 -9.38 -6.55 8.07
N PRO A 15 -8.34 -6.87 7.30
CA PRO A 15 -8.50 -7.51 5.98
C PRO A 15 -9.00 -8.96 6.03
N ALA A 16 -9.04 -9.57 7.23
CA ALA A 16 -9.54 -10.93 7.39
C ALA A 16 -11.04 -11.02 7.66
N CYS A 17 -11.64 -9.99 8.27
CA CYS A 17 -13.04 -10.03 8.69
C CYS A 17 -13.80 -8.71 8.51
N GLU A 18 -13.14 -7.70 7.92
CA GLU A 18 -13.69 -6.37 7.62
C GLU A 18 -14.18 -5.59 8.87
N ASN A 19 -13.84 -6.06 10.08
CA ASN A 19 -14.16 -5.33 11.30
C ASN A 19 -13.29 -4.05 11.41
N HIS A 20 -13.94 -2.97 11.82
CA HIS A 20 -13.35 -1.64 12.02
C HIS A 20 -12.76 -1.44 13.41
N GLU A 21 -13.17 -2.25 14.39
CA GLU A 21 -12.63 -2.14 15.76
C GLU A 21 -11.24 -2.79 15.86
N LEU A 22 -10.23 -1.95 15.61
CA LEU A 22 -8.81 -2.29 15.72
C LEU A 22 -8.19 -1.63 16.95
N ASN A 23 -7.48 -2.43 17.74
CA ASN A 23 -6.74 -1.97 18.92
C ASN A 23 -5.27 -1.79 18.56
N PHE A 24 -4.80 -0.54 18.57
CA PHE A 24 -3.44 -0.18 18.18
C PHE A 24 -2.50 -0.12 19.39
N THR A 25 -1.30 -0.67 19.23
CA THR A 25 -0.16 -0.52 20.12
C THR A 25 1.06 -0.08 19.30
N GLU A 26 2.18 0.25 19.94
CA GLU A 26 3.40 0.67 19.23
C GLU A 26 3.92 -0.39 18.23
N ASN A 27 3.72 -1.67 18.54
CA ASN A 27 4.31 -2.78 17.78
C ASN A 27 3.29 -3.72 17.13
N GLN A 28 2.00 -3.57 17.44
CA GLN A 28 0.96 -4.50 16.99
C GLN A 28 -0.41 -3.83 16.85
N ILE A 29 -1.24 -4.37 15.97
CA ILE A 29 -2.66 -4.03 15.82
C ILE A 29 -3.47 -5.32 16.02
N LYS A 30 -4.44 -5.29 16.95
CA LYS A 30 -5.30 -6.44 17.24
C LYS A 30 -6.73 -6.17 16.84
N CYS A 31 -7.31 -7.04 16.02
CA CYS A 31 -8.72 -7.00 15.66
C CYS A 31 -9.61 -7.54 16.78
N SER A 32 -10.64 -6.80 17.20
CA SER A 32 -11.61 -7.30 18.19
C SER A 32 -12.55 -8.37 17.62
N GLY A 33 -12.76 -8.39 16.30
CA GLY A 33 -13.73 -9.27 15.63
C GLY A 33 -13.23 -10.70 15.40
N CYS A 34 -12.04 -10.84 14.81
CA CYS A 34 -11.47 -12.16 14.50
C CYS A 34 -10.24 -12.52 15.36
N SER A 35 -9.87 -11.65 16.30
CA SER A 35 -8.67 -11.81 17.15
C SER A 35 -7.33 -11.88 16.41
N ASN A 36 -7.29 -11.65 15.10
CA ASN A 36 -6.03 -11.55 14.36
C ASN A 36 -5.14 -10.43 14.91
N VAL A 37 -3.83 -10.67 14.87
CA VAL A 37 -2.79 -9.74 15.31
C VAL A 37 -1.88 -9.43 14.14
N TYR A 38 -1.73 -8.15 13.83
CA TYR A 38 -0.89 -7.63 12.77
C TYR A 38 0.33 -6.93 13.39
N SER A 39 1.52 -7.17 12.86
CA SER A 39 2.73 -6.51 13.36
C SER A 39 2.83 -5.07 12.85
N VAL A 40 3.43 -4.17 13.63
CA VAL A 40 3.84 -2.84 13.20
C VAL A 40 5.36 -2.83 13.13
N LYS A 41 5.93 -2.61 11.95
CA LYS A 41 7.38 -2.56 11.71
C LYS A 41 7.78 -1.16 11.29
N ASN A 42 8.71 -0.53 12.00
CA ASN A 42 9.14 0.85 11.74
C ASN A 42 7.97 1.87 11.66
N GLY A 43 6.92 1.66 12.47
CA GLY A 43 5.71 2.48 12.44
C GLY A 43 4.75 2.17 11.28
N ILE A 44 5.02 1.13 10.48
CA ILE A 44 4.19 0.71 9.34
C ILE A 44 3.39 -0.55 9.73
N PRO A 45 2.04 -0.50 9.67
CA PRO A 45 1.19 -1.68 9.82
C PRO A 45 1.44 -2.73 8.73
N VAL A 46 1.69 -3.98 9.13
CA VAL A 46 1.79 -5.14 8.23
C VAL A 46 0.49 -5.93 8.31
N MET A 47 -0.44 -5.61 7.41
CA MET A 47 -1.81 -6.15 7.44
C MET A 47 -2.00 -7.41 6.58
N LEU A 48 -0.93 -8.11 6.22
CA LEU A 48 -1.02 -9.34 5.43
C LEU A 48 -1.60 -10.48 6.28
N VAL A 49 -2.53 -11.25 5.71
CA VAL A 49 -3.15 -12.40 6.37
C VAL A 49 -2.36 -13.66 5.99
N GLU A 50 -1.69 -14.29 6.95
CA GLU A 50 -0.86 -15.48 6.71
C GLU A 50 -1.68 -16.75 6.41
N ASN A 51 -3.00 -16.72 6.67
CA ASN A 51 -3.89 -17.86 6.45
C ASN A 51 -4.22 -18.04 4.95
N LYS A 52 -3.43 -18.90 4.31
CA LYS A 52 -3.49 -19.40 2.91
C LYS A 52 -4.85 -19.96 2.43
N SER A 53 -5.90 -20.00 3.23
CA SER A 53 -7.16 -20.67 2.85
C SER A 53 -8.11 -19.83 1.97
N ALA A 54 -7.68 -18.65 1.50
CA ALA A 54 -8.55 -17.79 0.69
C ALA A 54 -7.81 -17.02 -0.42
N ILE A 55 -6.79 -17.61 -1.07
CA ILE A 55 -6.71 -17.40 -2.53
C ILE A 55 -7.90 -18.18 -3.09
N LYS A 56 -9.10 -17.63 -2.97
CA LYS A 56 -10.22 -18.06 -3.79
C LYS A 56 -9.74 -17.80 -5.21
N GLU A 57 -9.47 -18.87 -5.95
CA GLU A 57 -9.30 -18.79 -7.40
C GLU A 57 -10.36 -17.83 -7.94
N SER A 58 -9.93 -16.64 -8.32
CA SER A 58 -10.81 -15.68 -8.98
C SER A 58 -11.40 -16.38 -10.19
N ASN A 59 -12.61 -15.98 -10.61
CA ASN A 59 -13.22 -16.57 -11.81
C ASN A 59 -12.28 -16.44 -13.03
N LEU A 60 -11.42 -15.42 -13.05
CA LEU A 60 -10.37 -15.23 -14.04
C LEU A 60 -9.28 -16.32 -13.99
N HIS A 61 -8.85 -16.79 -12.81
CA HIS A 61 -7.90 -17.91 -12.71
C HIS A 61 -8.47 -19.21 -13.29
N LYS A 62 -9.77 -19.45 -13.07
CA LYS A 62 -10.46 -20.63 -13.62
C LYS A 62 -10.66 -20.54 -15.12
N GLU A 63 -11.02 -19.36 -15.61
CA GLU A 63 -11.25 -19.11 -17.04
C GLU A 63 -9.97 -19.24 -17.88
N PHE A 64 -8.83 -18.75 -17.34
CA PHE A 64 -7.55 -18.74 -18.05
C PHE A 64 -6.57 -19.83 -17.60
N GLY A 65 -6.99 -20.75 -16.72
CA GLY A 65 -6.17 -21.87 -16.24
C GLY A 65 -4.85 -21.45 -15.58
N SER A 66 -4.81 -20.28 -14.92
CA SER A 66 -3.57 -19.74 -14.36
C SER A 66 -3.46 -19.98 -12.86
N THR A 67 -2.31 -20.50 -12.43
CA THR A 67 -1.93 -20.63 -11.00
C THR A 67 -1.26 -19.35 -10.49
N PHE A 68 -1.62 -18.19 -11.03
CA PHE A 68 -0.86 -16.96 -10.88
C PHE A 68 -0.98 -16.41 -9.44
N GLU A 69 0.07 -16.60 -8.64
CA GLU A 69 0.16 -16.04 -7.29
C GLU A 69 0.59 -14.58 -7.36
N TYR A 70 -0.38 -13.66 -7.22
CA TYR A 70 -0.15 -12.21 -7.26
C TYR A 70 0.95 -11.74 -6.30
N THR A 71 1.01 -12.28 -5.08
CA THR A 71 2.04 -11.95 -4.10
C THR A 71 3.44 -12.34 -4.57
N ASP A 72 3.59 -13.53 -5.15
CA ASP A 72 4.87 -14.06 -5.63
C ASP A 72 5.34 -13.31 -6.88
N HIS A 73 4.42 -12.98 -7.80
CA HIS A 73 4.74 -12.21 -8.99
C HIS A 73 5.20 -10.78 -8.66
N TYR A 74 4.46 -10.03 -7.84
CA TYR A 74 4.89 -8.67 -7.46
C TYR A 74 6.18 -8.66 -6.63
N GLN A 75 6.42 -9.68 -5.80
CA GLN A 75 7.71 -9.83 -5.12
C GLN A 75 8.85 -10.06 -6.12
N LYS A 76 8.66 -10.95 -7.11
CA LYS A 76 9.65 -11.22 -8.17
C LYS A 76 9.88 -10.00 -9.08
N ASP A 77 8.83 -9.31 -9.47
CA ASP A 77 8.93 -8.09 -10.28
C ASP A 77 9.62 -6.97 -9.51
N ALA A 78 9.42 -6.85 -8.19
CA ALA A 78 10.18 -5.92 -7.34
C ALA A 78 11.64 -6.37 -7.10
N HIS A 79 12.01 -7.60 -7.47
CA HIS A 79 13.42 -8.05 -7.55
C HIS A 79 14.04 -7.73 -8.91
N GLU A 80 13.29 -7.89 -10.00
CA GLU A 80 13.77 -7.64 -11.37
C GLU A 80 13.77 -6.14 -11.74
N TYR A 81 12.77 -5.40 -11.28
CA TYR A 81 12.65 -3.95 -11.40
C TYR A 81 12.87 -3.31 -10.05
N ASP A 82 14.07 -2.78 -9.85
CA ASP A 82 14.35 -1.96 -8.69
C ASP A 82 13.66 -0.61 -8.83
N TYR A 83 12.43 -0.52 -8.31
CA TYR A 83 11.64 0.71 -8.26
C TYR A 83 12.31 1.85 -7.47
N PHE A 84 13.42 1.56 -6.77
CA PHE A 84 14.25 2.52 -6.04
C PHE A 84 15.54 2.88 -6.79
N GLN A 85 15.86 2.22 -7.91
CA GLN A 85 17.01 2.58 -8.73
C GLN A 85 16.81 3.90 -9.47
N LYS A 86 17.86 4.71 -9.51
CA LYS A 86 17.90 5.93 -10.33
C LYS A 86 17.86 5.53 -11.80
N GLN A 87 16.75 5.84 -12.47
CA GLN A 87 16.65 5.65 -13.90
C GLN A 87 17.40 6.75 -14.68
N HIS A 88 17.94 6.39 -15.84
CA HIS A 88 18.74 7.26 -16.70
C HIS A 88 18.11 7.46 -18.09
N GLY A 89 18.45 8.57 -18.75
CA GLY A 89 18.08 8.82 -20.14
C GLY A 89 16.58 9.00 -20.39
N ALA A 90 16.10 8.44 -21.51
CA ALA A 90 14.73 8.62 -21.99
C ALA A 90 13.66 8.09 -21.02
N VAL A 91 13.96 7.03 -20.26
CA VAL A 91 13.02 6.42 -19.31
C VAL A 91 12.70 7.38 -18.17
N ARG A 92 13.73 8.04 -17.60
CA ARG A 92 13.55 9.09 -16.59
C ARG A 92 12.70 10.26 -17.11
N HIS A 93 12.88 10.65 -18.37
CA HIS A 93 12.10 11.72 -18.98
C HIS A 93 10.63 11.34 -19.16
N ASN A 94 10.35 10.11 -19.58
CA ASN A 94 8.98 9.61 -19.70
C ASN A 94 8.31 9.51 -18.33
N GLU A 95 8.98 8.92 -17.33
CA GLU A 95 8.44 8.88 -15.96
C GLU A 95 8.16 10.27 -15.41
N ARG A 96 9.08 11.21 -15.60
CA ARG A 96 8.89 12.60 -15.16
C ARG A 96 7.66 13.21 -15.80
N ARG A 97 7.48 13.05 -17.12
CA ARG A 97 6.31 13.60 -17.84
C ARG A 97 5.00 12.99 -17.36
N VAL A 98 4.97 11.69 -17.10
CA VAL A 98 3.79 11.02 -16.54
C VAL A 98 3.48 11.58 -15.16
N ARG A 99 4.47 11.72 -14.27
CA ARG A 99 4.30 12.30 -12.93
C ARG A 99 3.84 13.77 -12.99
N GLU A 100 4.39 14.56 -13.91
CA GLU A 100 3.98 15.95 -14.18
C GLU A 100 2.52 16.01 -14.64
N TYR A 101 2.12 15.13 -15.57
CA TYR A 101 0.75 15.03 -16.04
C TYR A 101 -0.22 14.64 -14.92
N ILE A 102 0.09 13.60 -14.15
CA ILE A 102 -0.73 13.18 -12.99
C ILE A 102 -0.87 14.36 -12.02
N SER A 103 0.24 15.04 -11.72
CA SER A 103 0.22 16.19 -10.81
C SER A 103 -0.65 17.34 -11.32
N SER A 104 -0.70 17.56 -12.63
CA SER A 104 -1.59 18.57 -13.24
C SER A 104 -3.09 18.24 -13.12
N LYS A 105 -3.44 16.97 -12.86
CA LYS A 105 -4.82 16.52 -12.68
C LYS A 105 -5.27 16.53 -11.23
N VAL A 106 -4.34 16.57 -10.27
CA VAL A 106 -4.69 16.69 -8.86
C VAL A 106 -5.22 18.11 -8.60
N PRO A 107 -6.45 18.26 -8.07
CA PRO A 107 -7.01 19.58 -7.75
C PRO A 107 -6.08 20.32 -6.80
N SER A 108 -5.86 21.63 -6.98
CA SER A 108 -4.92 22.44 -6.18
C SER A 108 -5.28 22.60 -4.70
N GLU A 109 -6.48 22.16 -4.31
CA GLU A 109 -6.96 22.18 -2.93
C GLU A 109 -6.32 21.05 -2.10
N LYS A 110 -6.04 21.34 -0.83
CA LYS A 110 -5.51 20.34 0.10
C LYS A 110 -6.56 19.24 0.32
N GLY A 111 -6.12 17.99 0.34
CA GLY A 111 -7.03 16.86 0.55
C GLY A 111 -6.33 15.59 1.02
N LEU A 112 -7.04 14.48 0.89
CA LEU A 112 -6.57 13.15 1.17
C LEU A 112 -6.27 12.41 -0.15
N ILE A 113 -5.08 11.83 -0.25
CA ILE A 113 -4.68 10.98 -1.39
C ILE A 113 -4.43 9.56 -0.88
N LEU A 114 -4.99 8.58 -1.58
CA LEU A 114 -4.63 7.17 -1.44
C LEU A 114 -3.63 6.81 -2.54
N ASP A 115 -2.44 6.37 -2.13
CA ASP A 115 -1.31 5.99 -2.99
C ASP A 115 -1.14 4.46 -2.97
N VAL A 116 -1.77 3.80 -3.94
CA VAL A 116 -1.83 2.33 -4.09
C VAL A 116 -0.62 1.84 -4.86
N GLY A 117 0.10 0.85 -4.34
CA GLY A 117 1.33 0.36 -4.99
C GLY A 117 2.40 1.44 -4.94
N CYS A 118 2.62 1.99 -3.75
CA CYS A 118 3.36 3.23 -3.58
C CYS A 118 4.84 3.13 -3.93
N GLY A 119 5.43 1.91 -3.94
CA GLY A 119 6.84 1.69 -4.28
C GLY A 119 7.78 2.67 -3.56
N SER A 120 8.51 3.49 -4.32
CA SER A 120 9.42 4.53 -3.79
C SER A 120 8.74 5.79 -3.21
N ALA A 121 7.43 5.73 -2.97
CA ALA A 121 6.60 6.75 -2.33
C ALA A 121 6.69 8.13 -3.00
N TRP A 122 6.77 8.17 -4.34
CA TRP A 122 6.94 9.43 -5.07
C TRP A 122 5.75 10.38 -4.90
N VAL A 123 4.53 9.84 -4.78
CA VAL A 123 3.30 10.62 -4.53
C VAL A 123 3.39 11.28 -3.16
N ALA A 124 3.64 10.51 -2.10
CA ALA A 124 3.83 11.06 -0.75
C ALA A 124 4.95 12.12 -0.71
N ASN A 125 6.10 11.84 -1.32
CA ASN A 125 7.23 12.77 -1.37
C ASN A 125 6.90 14.11 -2.08
N ASN A 126 5.97 14.11 -3.03
CA ASN A 126 5.57 15.31 -3.78
C ASN A 126 4.43 16.07 -3.07
N PHE A 127 3.37 15.36 -2.63
CA PHE A 127 2.13 15.99 -2.17
C PHE A 127 2.06 16.26 -0.67
N CYS A 128 2.80 15.53 0.18
CA CYS A 128 2.85 15.87 1.61
C CYS A 128 3.43 17.27 1.84
N LYS A 129 4.40 17.69 1.02
CA LYS A 129 5.03 19.03 1.08
C LYS A 129 4.10 20.15 0.65
N THR A 130 3.08 19.85 -0.15
CA THR A 130 2.08 20.83 -0.62
C THR A 130 0.84 20.86 0.29
N GLY A 131 0.83 20.07 1.37
CA GLY A 131 -0.20 20.10 2.40
C GLY A 131 -1.30 19.04 2.26
N TYR A 132 -1.13 18.05 1.39
CA TYR A 132 -2.02 16.87 1.36
C TYR A 132 -1.67 15.92 2.50
N LYS A 133 -2.69 15.19 2.94
CA LYS A 133 -2.50 13.95 3.69
C LYS A 133 -2.42 12.80 2.67
N VAL A 134 -1.34 12.02 2.71
CA VAL A 134 -1.16 10.88 1.81
C VAL A 134 -1.12 9.60 2.63
N VAL A 135 -1.96 8.63 2.25
CA VAL A 135 -1.94 7.26 2.77
C VAL A 135 -1.34 6.38 1.68
N SER A 136 -0.11 5.91 1.91
CA SER A 136 0.60 5.02 0.99
C SER A 136 0.51 3.58 1.50
N PHE A 137 0.23 2.64 0.60
CA PHE A 137 0.34 1.22 0.92
C PHE A 137 0.84 0.41 -0.26
N ASP A 138 1.49 -0.70 0.07
CA ASP A 138 2.00 -1.68 -0.86
C ASP A 138 1.88 -3.08 -0.24
N ILE A 139 1.89 -4.11 -1.10
CA ILE A 139 1.94 -5.52 -0.66
C ILE A 139 3.38 -5.98 -0.43
N SER A 140 4.35 -5.27 -1.02
CA SER A 140 5.77 -5.51 -0.84
C SER A 140 6.22 -5.14 0.58
N LEU A 141 6.99 -6.04 1.21
CA LEU A 141 7.59 -5.83 2.53
C LEU A 141 9.07 -5.41 2.48
N LYS A 142 9.60 -5.15 1.28
CA LYS A 142 10.99 -4.70 1.08
C LYS A 142 11.20 -3.25 1.49
#